data_AF-A0A954FX87-F1
#
_entry.id   AF-A0A954FX87-F1
#
_cell.length_a   1.000
_cell.length_b   1.000
_cell.length_c   1.000
_cell.angle_alpha   90.00
_cell.angle_beta   90.00
_cell.angle_gamma   90.00
#
_symmetry.space_group_name_H-M   'P 1'
#
loop_
_entity.id
_entity.type
_entity.pdbx_description
1 polymer ?
#
loop_
_entity_poly.entity_id
_entity_poly.type
_entity_poly.pdbx_seq_one_letter_code
_entity_poly.pdbx_strand_id
1 'polypeptide(L)'
;MSNMPTNISNLSYVDPNAELGEDVTIGPFCHVGPHVTIGSGTVLQSHVSITGHTTIGERNRFFPTSVIGAEPQDAGYTDAPTTLVIG
;
A
#
# COMPACT_ATOMS: atom_id res chain seq x y z
N MET A 1 17.51 10.63 -15.64
CA MET A 1 17.48 9.67 -14.52
C MET A 1 17.08 8.32 -15.07
N SER A 2 17.68 7.21 -14.63
CA SER A 2 17.27 5.86 -15.01
C SER A 2 16.00 5.46 -14.23
N ASN A 3 14.93 5.06 -14.91
CA ASN A 3 13.78 4.38 -14.29
C ASN A 3 14.29 3.15 -13.53
N MET A 4 14.12 3.11 -12.21
CA MET A 4 14.31 1.87 -11.46
C MET A 4 12.98 1.11 -11.40
N PRO A 5 12.97 -0.18 -11.78
CA PRO A 5 11.75 -0.96 -11.78
C PRO A 5 11.24 -1.24 -10.37
N THR A 6 9.92 -1.37 -10.23
CA THR A 6 9.27 -1.85 -9.01
C THR A 6 9.76 -3.25 -8.64
N ASN A 7 10.07 -3.49 -7.37
CA ASN A 7 10.55 -4.76 -6.85
C ASN A 7 9.53 -5.37 -5.88
N ILE A 8 8.82 -6.42 -6.33
CA ILE A 8 7.77 -7.08 -5.57
C ILE A 8 8.22 -8.51 -5.25
N SER A 9 8.23 -8.85 -3.96
CA SER A 9 8.46 -10.24 -3.55
C SER A 9 7.36 -11.15 -4.08
N ASN A 10 7.73 -12.32 -4.62
CA ASN A 10 6.79 -13.36 -5.03
C ASN A 10 6.01 -14.01 -3.87
N LEU A 11 6.35 -13.67 -2.62
CA LEU A 11 5.64 -14.10 -1.41
C LEU A 11 4.59 -13.08 -0.96
N SER A 12 4.42 -11.99 -1.69
CA SER A 12 3.44 -10.94 -1.39
C SER A 12 2.23 -11.05 -2.28
N TYR A 13 1.11 -10.58 -1.77
CA TYR A 13 -0.11 -10.38 -2.55
C TYR A 13 -0.25 -8.90 -2.88
N VAL A 14 -0.30 -8.60 -4.18
CA VAL A 14 -0.59 -7.26 -4.71
C VAL A 14 -1.72 -7.44 -5.71
N ASP A 15 -2.86 -6.81 -5.44
CA ASP A 15 -3.99 -6.84 -6.36
C ASP A 15 -3.58 -6.23 -7.71
N PRO A 16 -3.98 -6.81 -8.86
CA PRO A 16 -3.62 -6.29 -10.18
C PRO A 16 -4.15 -4.88 -10.48
N ASN A 17 -5.14 -4.39 -9.71
CA ASN A 17 -5.66 -3.03 -9.85
C ASN A 17 -4.91 -2.01 -8.97
N ALA A 18 -4.00 -2.45 -8.11
CA ALA A 18 -3.17 -1.54 -7.33
C ALA A 18 -2.25 -0.73 -8.27
N GLU A 19 -2.12 0.57 -8.01
CA GLU A 19 -1.31 1.47 -8.81
C GLU A 19 0.02 1.74 -8.11
N LEU A 20 1.12 1.32 -8.72
CA LEU A 20 2.46 1.46 -8.14
C LEU A 20 3.32 2.42 -8.98
N GLY A 21 3.95 3.37 -8.30
CA GLY A 21 4.98 4.21 -8.88
C GLY A 21 6.29 3.44 -9.16
N GLU A 22 7.25 4.16 -9.72
CA GLU A 22 8.58 3.64 -10.00
C GLU A 22 9.36 3.38 -8.71
N ASP A 23 10.33 2.46 -8.74
CA ASP A 23 11.21 2.16 -7.61
C ASP A 23 10.48 1.78 -6.30
N VAL A 24 9.21 1.39 -6.37
CA VAL A 24 8.48 0.87 -5.21
C VAL A 24 9.04 -0.50 -4.84
N THR A 25 9.31 -0.72 -3.55
CA THR A 25 9.76 -2.02 -3.03
C THR A 25 8.71 -2.61 -2.11
N ILE A 26 8.26 -3.83 -2.40
CA ILE A 26 7.30 -4.57 -1.59
C ILE A 26 7.97 -5.85 -1.08
N GLY A 27 8.32 -5.84 0.20
CA GLY A 27 8.89 -6.98 0.92
C GLY A 27 7.90 -8.17 1.03
N PRO A 28 8.35 -9.35 1.47
CA PRO A 28 7.55 -10.57 1.48
C PRO A 28 6.35 -10.49 2.43
N PHE A 29 5.29 -11.24 2.12
CA PHE A 29 4.07 -11.34 2.92
C PHE A 29 3.33 -10.00 3.12
N CYS A 30 3.55 -9.02 2.23
CA CYS A 30 2.71 -7.85 2.18
C CYS A 30 1.36 -8.17 1.53
N HIS A 31 0.36 -7.38 1.88
CA HIS A 31 -0.95 -7.37 1.24
C HIS A 31 -1.26 -5.95 0.75
N VAL A 32 -1.52 -5.80 -0.55
CA VAL A 32 -1.90 -4.51 -1.17
C VAL A 32 -3.22 -4.70 -1.91
N GLY A 33 -4.26 -3.98 -1.49
CA GLY A 33 -5.62 -4.09 -2.02
C GLY A 33 -5.86 -3.39 -3.36
N PRO A 34 -7.04 -3.60 -3.99
CA PRO A 34 -7.37 -3.15 -5.34
C PRO A 34 -7.51 -1.64 -5.52
N HIS A 35 -7.70 -0.88 -4.45
CA HIS A 35 -7.90 0.57 -4.48
C HIS A 35 -6.73 1.33 -3.85
N VAL A 36 -5.55 0.71 -3.84
CA VAL A 36 -4.34 1.28 -3.26
C VAL A 36 -3.48 1.90 -4.37
N THR A 37 -3.07 3.15 -4.14
CA THR A 37 -2.05 3.83 -4.94
C THR A 37 -0.81 4.06 -4.08
N ILE A 38 0.37 3.70 -4.57
CA ILE A 38 1.66 3.85 -3.88
C ILE A 38 2.62 4.69 -4.73
N GLY A 39 3.04 5.84 -4.21
CA GLY A 39 3.98 6.74 -4.87
C GLY A 39 5.40 6.20 -4.96
N SER A 40 6.17 6.75 -5.91
CA SER A 40 7.51 6.28 -6.27
C SER A 40 8.51 6.25 -5.11
N GLY A 41 9.40 5.26 -5.12
CA GLY A 41 10.44 5.08 -4.11
C GLY A 41 9.94 4.67 -2.71
N THR A 42 8.64 4.39 -2.57
CA THR A 42 8.07 3.90 -1.30
C THR A 42 8.46 2.45 -1.04
N VAL A 43 8.77 2.15 0.22
CA VAL A 43 9.20 0.82 0.67
C VAL A 43 8.21 0.26 1.69
N LEU A 44 7.62 -0.88 1.36
CA LEU A 44 6.91 -1.73 2.32
C LEU A 44 7.86 -2.84 2.79
N GLN A 45 8.17 -2.87 4.08
CA GLN A 45 8.85 -4.02 4.68
C GLN A 45 7.89 -5.22 4.80
N SER A 46 8.38 -6.37 5.25
CA SER A 46 7.57 -7.59 5.29
C SER A 46 6.31 -7.44 6.16
N HIS A 47 5.23 -8.13 5.82
CA HIS A 47 3.99 -8.13 6.61
C HIS A 47 3.31 -6.76 6.76
N VAL A 48 3.48 -5.84 5.80
CA VAL A 48 2.66 -4.62 5.73
C VAL A 48 1.35 -4.93 5.01
N SER A 49 0.23 -4.44 5.54
CA SER A 49 -1.08 -4.52 4.89
C SER A 49 -1.60 -3.13 4.56
N ILE A 50 -1.90 -2.87 3.29
CA ILE A 50 -2.54 -1.64 2.82
C ILE A 50 -3.86 -2.01 2.15
N THR A 51 -4.97 -1.49 2.66
CA THR A 51 -6.34 -1.82 2.23
C THR A 51 -7.17 -0.55 2.04
N GLY A 52 -8.46 -0.72 1.69
CA GLY A 52 -9.38 0.39 1.46
C GLY A 52 -8.99 1.27 0.27
N HIS A 53 -9.61 2.45 0.19
CA HIS A 53 -9.24 3.49 -0.79
C HIS A 53 -8.09 4.31 -0.20
N THR A 54 -6.86 3.87 -0.46
CA THR A 54 -5.67 4.42 0.19
C THR A 54 -4.68 4.95 -0.84
N THR A 55 -4.31 6.22 -0.69
CA THR A 55 -3.25 6.87 -1.47
C THR A 55 -2.05 7.12 -0.57
N ILE A 56 -0.90 6.56 -0.95
CA ILE A 56 0.39 6.77 -0.29
C ILE A 56 1.28 7.60 -1.21
N GLY A 57 1.89 8.66 -0.68
CA GLY A 57 2.85 9.49 -1.39
C GLY A 57 4.19 8.81 -1.68
N GLU A 58 5.17 9.62 -2.05
CA GLU A 58 6.49 9.15 -2.48
C GLU A 58 7.46 8.95 -1.31
N ARG A 59 8.43 8.05 -1.47
CA ARG A 59 9.56 7.86 -0.54
C ARG A 59 9.13 7.58 0.91
N ASN A 60 7.97 6.96 1.10
CA ASN A 60 7.54 6.48 2.39
C ASN A 60 8.25 5.18 2.77
N ARG A 61 8.30 4.88 4.06
CA ARG A 61 8.77 3.59 4.56
C ARG A 61 7.82 3.06 5.62
N PHE A 62 7.14 1.95 5.31
CA PHE A 62 6.28 1.24 6.25
C PHE A 62 7.02 0.04 6.81
N PHE A 63 7.00 -0.09 8.14
CA PHE A 63 7.69 -1.13 8.87
C PHE A 63 6.75 -2.34 9.12
N PRO A 64 7.30 -3.51 9.48
CA PRO A 64 6.52 -4.74 9.54
C PRO A 64 5.31 -4.62 10.45
N THR A 65 4.26 -5.36 10.11
CA THR A 65 2.98 -5.44 10.86
C THR A 65 2.15 -4.16 10.87
N SER A 66 2.54 -3.14 10.09
CA SER A 66 1.71 -1.95 9.90
C SER A 66 0.46 -2.29 9.09
N VAL A 67 -0.70 -1.83 9.56
CA VAL A 67 -2.00 -1.94 8.88
C VAL A 67 -2.50 -0.53 8.53
N ILE A 68 -2.69 -0.27 7.25
CA ILE A 68 -2.97 1.05 6.70
C ILE A 68 -4.25 0.99 5.86
N GLY A 69 -5.18 1.91 6.08
CA GLY A 69 -6.39 2.03 5.26
C GLY A 69 -7.52 1.06 5.61
N ALA A 70 -7.41 0.34 6.73
CA ALA A 70 -8.51 -0.49 7.23
C ALA A 70 -9.72 0.37 7.64
N GLU A 71 -10.88 -0.29 7.68
CA GLU A 71 -12.15 0.35 8.04
C GLU A 71 -12.08 1.05 9.40
N PRO A 72 -12.80 2.18 9.57
CA PRO A 72 -12.94 2.82 10.87
C PRO A 72 -13.56 1.88 11.90
N GLN A 73 -13.09 1.97 13.15
CA GLN A 73 -13.67 1.22 14.29
C GLN A 73 -14.92 1.90 14.87
N ASP A 74 -15.59 2.73 14.08
CA ASP A 74 -16.84 3.39 14.46
C ASP A 74 -18.00 2.40 14.29
N ALA A 75 -18.79 2.20 15.36
CA ALA A 75 -19.91 1.27 15.35
C ALA A 75 -21.04 1.65 14.35
N GLY A 76 -21.10 2.91 13.91
CA GLY A 76 -22.04 3.38 12.90
C GLY A 76 -21.54 3.25 11.46
N TYR A 77 -20.29 2.82 11.25
CA TYR A 77 -19.73 2.70 9.92
C TYR A 77 -20.42 1.58 9.13
N THR A 78 -20.85 1.90 7.90
CA THR A 78 -21.58 0.99 7.00
C THR A 78 -21.09 1.17 5.57
N ASP A 79 -19.88 0.65 5.29
CA ASP A 79 -19.26 0.60 3.95
C ASP A 79 -19.27 1.94 3.18
N ALA A 80 -19.23 3.05 3.93
CA ALA A 80 -19.20 4.37 3.33
C ALA A 80 -17.87 4.54 2.56
N PRO A 81 -17.85 5.28 1.43
CA PRO A 81 -16.67 5.44 0.58
C PRO A 81 -15.62 6.36 1.24
N THR A 82 -15.01 5.88 2.32
CA THR A 82 -13.97 6.58 3.06
C THR A 82 -12.61 6.37 2.39
N THR A 83 -11.74 7.37 2.55
CA THR A 83 -10.42 7.39 1.91
C THR A 83 -9.34 7.70 2.93
N LEU A 84 -8.15 7.15 2.73
CA LEU A 84 -6.93 7.51 3.45
C LEU A 84 -5.91 8.12 2.50
N VAL A 85 -5.30 9.25 2.89
CA VAL A 85 -4.21 9.88 2.14
C VAL A 85 -3.03 10.10 3.08
N ILE A 86 -1.86 9.57 2.71
CA ILE A 86 -0.58 9.79 3.38
C ILE A 86 0.34 10.50 2.38
N GLY A 87 1.01 11.57 2.84
CA GLY A 87 1.93 12.39 2.02
C GLY A 87 3.20 11.67 1.61
#